data_AF-X6LCZ5-F1
#
_entry.id   AF-X6LCZ5-F1
#
_cell.length_a   1.000
_cell.length_b   1.000
_cell.length_c   1.000
_cell.angle_alpha   90.00
_cell.angle_beta   90.00
_cell.angle_gamma   90.00
#
_symmetry.space_group_name_H-M   'P 1'
#
loop_
_entity.id
_entity.type
_entity.pdbx_description
1 polymer ?
#
loop_
_entity_poly.entity_id
_entity_poly.type
_entity_poly.pdbx_seq_one_letter_code
_entity_poly.pdbx_strand_id
1 'polypeptide(L)'
;MFYWLQIVKDKSSFELKKAIDKKVLMLPGKSFYPREEITTRGHVIEDPQEYEKLKKSFVRSAFSIATDDEMKEGIKRFKELLQPSS
;
A
#
# COMPACT_ATOMS: atom_id res chain seq x y z
N MET A 1 -13.20 9.22 -1.06
CA MET A 1 -13.28 8.25 -2.17
C MET A 1 -12.09 7.26 -2.19
N PHE A 2 -11.56 6.87 -1.03
CA PHE A 2 -10.39 5.99 -0.96
C PHE A 2 -10.55 4.91 0.10
N TYR A 3 -10.02 3.73 -0.20
CA TYR A 3 -9.69 2.72 0.80
C TYR A 3 -8.22 2.80 1.16
N TRP A 4 -7.93 2.71 2.45
CA TRP A 4 -6.58 2.56 2.99
C TRP A 4 -6.35 1.10 3.37
N LEU A 5 -5.53 0.40 2.59
CA LEU A 5 -5.31 -1.03 2.76
C LEU A 5 -3.97 -1.25 3.47
N GLN A 6 -4.00 -1.92 4.61
CA GLN A 6 -2.80 -2.38 5.31
C GLN A 6 -2.36 -3.75 4.79
N ILE A 7 -1.10 -3.85 4.39
CA ILE A 7 -0.42 -5.08 4.00
C ILE A 7 0.20 -5.68 5.26
N VAL A 8 -0.40 -6.75 5.78
CA VAL A 8 -0.03 -7.37 7.06
C VAL A 8 1.11 -8.40 6.92
N LYS A 9 1.48 -8.81 5.70
CA LYS A 9 2.53 -9.82 5.49
C LYS A 9 3.95 -9.24 5.58
N ASP A 10 4.81 -9.99 6.25
CA ASP A 10 6.13 -9.59 6.73
C ASP A 10 7.25 -9.50 5.67
N LYS A 11 6.97 -9.72 4.37
CA LYS A 11 8.04 -10.00 3.38
C LYS A 11 7.93 -9.39 1.99
N SER A 12 7.01 -8.46 1.73
CA SER A 12 7.03 -7.74 0.45
C SER A 12 6.75 -6.26 0.64
N SER A 13 7.76 -5.44 0.43
CA SER A 13 7.53 -4.06 0.04
C SER A 13 6.61 -4.08 -1.19
N PHE A 14 5.54 -3.29 -1.15
CA PHE A 14 4.74 -3.08 -2.35
C PHE A 14 5.62 -2.36 -3.39
N GLU A 15 6.04 -3.10 -4.41
CA GLU A 15 6.84 -2.57 -5.51
C GLU A 15 5.91 -2.06 -6.62
N LEU A 16 5.85 -0.74 -6.76
CA LEU A 16 5.03 -0.06 -7.77
C LEU A 16 5.29 -0.60 -9.20
N LYS A 17 6.54 -0.97 -9.49
CA LYS A 17 6.93 -1.54 -10.79
C LYS A 17 6.20 -2.85 -11.09
N LYS A 18 6.10 -3.77 -10.12
CA LYS A 18 5.37 -5.04 -10.30
C LYS A 18 3.88 -4.80 -10.51
N ALA A 19 3.31 -3.78 -9.86
CA ALA A 19 1.90 -3.45 -9.98
C ALA A 19 1.51 -2.97 -11.40
N ILE A 20 2.41 -2.22 -12.05
CA ILE A 20 2.24 -1.79 -13.44
C ILE A 20 2.17 -2.99 -14.38
N ASP A 21 3.05 -3.99 -14.20
CA ASP A 21 3.06 -5.21 -15.02
C ASP A 21 1.75 -6.01 -14.91
N LYS A 22 1.10 -5.95 -13.74
CA LYS A 22 -0.22 -6.54 -13.49
C LYS A 22 -1.38 -5.63 -13.85
N LYS A 23 -1.15 -4.47 -14.46
CA LYS A 23 -2.18 -3.48 -14.82
C LYS A 23 -3.07 -3.11 -13.62
N VAL A 24 -2.48 -2.99 -12.44
CA VAL A 24 -3.14 -2.51 -11.21
C VAL A 24 -2.41 -1.27 -10.73
N LEU A 25 -3.12 -0.15 -10.62
CA LEU A 25 -2.56 1.08 -10.11
C LEU A 25 -3.11 1.38 -8.71
N MET A 26 -2.24 1.25 -7.70
CA MET A 26 -2.51 1.69 -6.34
C MET A 26 -1.39 2.64 -5.91
N LEU A 27 -1.71 3.62 -5.07
CA LEU A 27 -0.73 4.60 -4.62
C LEU A 27 -0.05 4.12 -3.34
N PRO A 28 1.28 4.15 -3.26
CA PRO A 28 1.99 3.67 -2.08
C PRO A 28 1.77 4.63 -0.90
N GLY A 29 1.53 4.07 0.28
CA GLY A 29 1.22 4.81 1.51
C GLY A 29 2.32 5.81 1.87
N LYS A 30 3.59 5.44 1.66
CA LYS A 30 4.77 6.31 1.89
C LYS A 30 4.65 7.71 1.27
N SER A 31 3.93 7.85 0.16
CA SER A 31 3.74 9.15 -0.52
C SER A 31 2.88 10.14 0.28
N PHE A 32 2.20 9.67 1.32
CA PHE A 32 1.29 10.47 2.16
C PHE A 32 1.83 10.71 3.55
N TYR A 33 3.03 10.22 3.86
CA TYR A 33 3.70 10.55 5.10
C TYR A 33 4.53 11.81 4.91
N PRO A 34 4.48 12.76 5.86
CA PRO A 34 5.35 13.91 5.83
C PRO A 34 6.82 13.49 5.88
N ARG A 35 7.69 14.32 5.30
CA ARG A 35 9.15 14.11 5.37
C ARG A 35 9.68 14.18 6.79
N GLU A 36 9.03 15.00 7.62
CA GLU A 36 9.30 15.15 9.04
C GLU A 36 8.40 14.19 9.81
N GLU A 37 8.91 13.57 10.87
CA GLU A 37 8.22 12.57 11.70
C GLU A 37 6.96 13.17 12.35
N ILE A 38 5.84 13.18 11.63
CA ILE A 38 4.55 13.53 12.22
C ILE A 38 3.89 12.24 12.69
N THR A 39 3.80 12.17 14.00
CA THR A 39 3.14 11.17 14.82
C THR A 39 1.68 10.97 14.38
N THR A 40 1.32 9.75 13.99
CA THR A 40 -0.10 9.39 13.94
C THR A 40 -0.60 9.18 15.36
N ARG A 41 -1.53 10.04 15.82
CA ARG A 41 -2.23 9.95 17.12
C ARG A 41 -1.40 10.22 18.39
N GLY A 42 -0.34 11.02 18.29
CA GLY A 42 0.48 11.40 19.46
C GLY A 42 1.45 10.33 19.96
N HIS A 43 1.57 9.20 19.27
CA HIS A 43 2.67 8.25 19.48
C HIS A 43 3.84 8.63 18.59
N VAL A 44 4.97 8.98 19.21
CA VAL A 44 6.27 9.07 18.54
C VAL A 44 6.70 7.64 18.25
N ILE A 45 6.83 7.29 16.97
CA ILE A 45 7.51 6.06 16.59
C ILE A 45 8.99 6.38 16.74
N GLU A 46 9.58 5.96 17.86
CA GLU A 46 10.97 6.28 18.20
C GLU A 46 11.97 5.48 17.36
N ASP A 47 11.54 4.36 16.78
CA ASP A 47 12.36 3.54 15.89
C ASP A 47 12.16 3.94 14.42
N PRO A 48 13.16 4.55 13.76
CA PRO A 48 13.08 4.91 12.34
C PRO A 48 12.83 3.70 11.43
N GLN A 49 13.25 2.49 11.82
CA GLN A 49 13.02 1.28 11.04
C GLN A 49 11.55 0.85 11.08
N GLU A 50 10.93 0.91 12.25
CA GLU A 50 9.50 0.64 12.42
C GLU A 50 8.67 1.67 11.65
N TYR A 51 9.08 2.95 11.69
CA TYR A 51 8.42 4.01 10.94
C TYR A 51 8.49 3.76 9.42
N GLU A 52 9.66 3.43 8.89
CA GLU A 52 9.83 3.10 7.47
C GLU A 52 9.09 1.83 7.05
N LYS A 53 9.00 0.82 7.94
CA LYS A 53 8.18 -0.38 7.71
C LYS A 53 6.71 0.01 7.61
N LEU A 54 6.21 0.79 8.55
CA LEU A 54 4.82 1.24 8.59
C LEU A 54 4.43 2.01 7.31
N LYS A 55 5.26 2.95 6.86
CA LYS A 55 5.01 3.71 5.61
C LYS A 55 4.83 2.82 4.38
N LYS A 56 5.59 1.72 4.32
CA LYS A 56 5.59 0.77 3.20
C LYS A 56 4.48 -0.27 3.30
N SER A 57 3.87 -0.43 4.47
CA SER A 57 2.76 -1.37 4.72
C SER A 57 1.40 -0.87 4.29
N PHE A 58 1.26 0.34 3.73
CA PHE A 58 -0.04 0.84 3.27
C PHE A 58 -0.07 1.09 1.77
N VAL A 59 -1.24 0.89 1.18
CA VAL A 59 -1.58 1.36 -0.17
C VAL A 59 -2.95 2.03 -0.18
N ARG A 60 -3.09 3.04 -1.03
CA ARG A 60 -4.35 3.75 -1.26
C ARG A 60 -4.98 3.26 -2.56
N SER A 61 -6.22 2.81 -2.46
CA SER A 61 -7.07 2.45 -3.61
C SER A 61 -8.19 3.47 -3.79
N ALA A 62 -8.43 3.93 -5.01
CA ALA A 62 -9.52 4.84 -5.34
C ALA A 62 -10.73 4.04 -5.86
N PHE A 63 -11.88 4.14 -5.17
CA PHE A 63 -13.09 3.43 -5.56
C PHE A 63 -14.05 4.28 -6.41
N SER A 64 -13.73 5.56 -6.64
CA SER A 64 -14.58 6.49 -7.41
C SER A 64 -14.47 6.35 -8.93
N ILE A 65 -13.44 5.66 -9.43
CA ILE A 65 -13.08 5.61 -10.84
C ILE A 65 -13.26 4.23 -11.48
N ALA A 66 -13.60 3.22 -10.68
CA ALA A 66 -13.67 1.83 -11.10
C ALA A 66 -15.07 1.28 -10.79
N THR A 67 -15.60 0.47 -11.70
CA THR A 67 -16.81 -0.31 -11.47
C THR A 67 -16.56 -1.42 -10.45
N ASP A 68 -17.64 -2.00 -9.90
CA ASP A 68 -17.55 -3.10 -8.94
C ASP A 68 -16.75 -4.31 -9.47
N ASP A 69 -16.89 -4.62 -10.76
CA ASP A 69 -16.18 -5.74 -11.37
C ASP A 69 -14.70 -5.44 -11.63
N GLU A 70 -14.36 -4.20 -12.01
CA GLU A 70 -12.98 -3.74 -12.10
C GLU A 70 -12.31 -3.73 -10.72
N MET A 71 -13.03 -3.35 -9.66
CA MET A 71 -12.53 -3.41 -8.30
C MET A 71 -12.25 -4.86 -7.87
N LYS A 72 -13.14 -5.81 -8.16
CA LYS A 72 -12.92 -7.25 -7.88
C LYS A 72 -11.68 -7.78 -8.60
N GLU A 73 -11.55 -7.51 -9.89
CA GLU A 73 -10.39 -7.94 -10.69
C GLU A 73 -9.10 -7.25 -10.23
N GLY A 74 -9.17 -5.97 -9.88
CA GLY A 74 -8.04 -5.20 -9.33
C GLY A 74 -7.52 -5.79 -8.01
N ILE A 75 -8.42 -6.17 -7.09
CA ILE A 75 -8.04 -6.84 -5.83
C ILE A 75 -7.45 -8.22 -6.10
N LYS A 76 -8.01 -9.00 -7.03
CA LYS A 76 -7.46 -10.31 -7.42
C LYS A 76 -6.02 -10.18 -7.92
N ARG A 77 -5.76 -9.27 -8.86
CA ARG A 77 -4.40 -9.02 -9.38
C ARG A 77 -3.46 -8.44 -8.32
N PHE A 78 -3.97 -7.59 -7.44
CA PHE A 78 -3.20 -7.08 -6.31
C PHE A 78 -2.76 -8.21 -5.36
N LYS A 79 -3.63 -9.19 -5.10
CA LYS A 79 -3.28 -10.37 -4.27
C LYS A 79 -2.12 -11.18 -4.86
N GLU A 80 -2.04 -11.31 -6.18
CA GLU A 80 -0.93 -11.99 -6.86
C GLU A 80 0.41 -11.27 -6.63
N LEU A 81 0.41 -9.93 -6.56
CA LEU A 81 1.62 -9.13 -6.29
C LEU A 81 2.19 -9.35 -4.89
N LEU A 82 1.33 -9.71 -3.94
CA LEU A 82 1.70 -9.94 -2.55
C LEU A 82 2.25 -11.36 -2.31
N GLN A 83 2.18 -12.24 -3.31
CA GLN A 83 2.78 -13.56 -3.21
C GLN A 83 4.30 -13.47 -3.47
N PRO A 84 5.12 -14.23 -2.73
CA PRO A 84 6.55 -14.31 -3.03
C PRO A 84 6.73 -14.83 -4.46
N SER A 85 7.60 -14.19 -5.24
CA SER A 85 8.02 -14.73 -6.53
C SER A 85 8.82 -16.01 -6.24
N SER A 86 8.26 -17.17 -6.64
CA SER A 86 8.92 -18.48 -6.59
C SER A 86 10.17 -18.52 -7.47
#